data_AF-A0A850KH23-F1
#
_entry.id   AF-A0A850KH23-F1
#
_cell.length_a   1.000
_cell.length_b   1.000
_cell.length_c   1.000
_cell.angle_alpha   90.00
_cell.angle_beta   90.00
_cell.angle_gamma   90.00
#
_symmetry.space_group_name_H-M   'P 1'
#
loop_
_entity.id
_entity.type
_entity.pdbx_description
1 polymer ?
#
loop_
_entity_poly.entity_id
_entity_poly.type
_entity_poly.pdbx_seq_one_letter_code
_entity_poly.pdbx_strand_id
1 'polypeptide(L)'
;MKLGTVIGGLVALSACGYVDKYEEAVYDEEPRYCYRQLGSIQCFSEPVHRDAARLVNYYGPHPSRYDTPSPPDRLEPAAPRPVAFYVRDEEPIPDDSTVHPTNE
;
A
#
# COMPACT_ATOMS: atom_id res chain seq x y z
N MET A 1 -21.92 -19.70 -46.10
CA MET A 1 -21.94 -19.48 -44.63
C MET A 1 -21.38 -18.10 -44.34
N LYS A 2 -22.14 -17.26 -43.63
CA LYS A 2 -21.94 -15.81 -43.52
C LYS A 2 -20.81 -15.50 -42.53
N LEU A 3 -19.70 -15.00 -43.05
CA LEU A 3 -18.53 -14.54 -42.26
C LEU A 3 -18.87 -13.42 -41.26
N GLY A 4 -19.97 -12.68 -41.50
CA GLY A 4 -20.43 -11.58 -40.64
C GLY A 4 -21.04 -12.01 -39.30
N THR A 5 -21.44 -13.27 -39.13
CA THR A 5 -22.09 -13.72 -37.88
C THR A 5 -21.07 -13.97 -36.75
N VAL A 6 -19.81 -14.23 -37.09
CA VAL A 6 -18.76 -14.55 -36.09
C VAL A 6 -18.25 -13.30 -35.38
N ILE A 7 -18.19 -12.14 -36.07
CA ILE A 7 -17.67 -10.90 -35.50
C ILE A 7 -18.67 -10.26 -34.52
N GLY A 8 -19.98 -10.37 -34.80
CA GLY A 8 -21.01 -9.82 -33.91
C GLY A 8 -21.11 -10.50 -32.54
N GLY A 9 -20.77 -11.80 -32.45
CA GLY A 9 -20.82 -12.55 -31.19
C GLY A 9 -19.68 -12.21 -30.21
N LEU A 10 -18.52 -11.78 -30.73
CA LEU A 10 -17.34 -11.47 -29.92
C LEU A 10 -17.43 -10.11 -29.21
N VAL A 11 -18.14 -9.13 -29.79
CA VAL A 11 -18.31 -7.81 -29.17
C VAL A 11 -19.23 -7.87 -27.93
N ALA A 12 -20.20 -8.79 -27.93
CA ALA A 12 -21.17 -8.93 -26.84
C ALA A 12 -20.56 -9.45 -25.52
N LEU A 13 -19.37 -10.07 -25.55
CA LEU A 13 -18.69 -10.61 -24.37
C LEU A 13 -17.81 -9.58 -23.64
N SER A 14 -17.65 -8.37 -24.19
CA SER A 14 -16.81 -7.32 -23.61
C SER A 14 -17.54 -6.41 -22.59
N ALA A 15 -18.87 -6.53 -22.46
CA ALA A 15 -19.68 -5.73 -21.55
C ALA A 15 -19.90 -6.40 -20.18
N CYS A 16 -18.87 -7.05 -19.62
CA CYS A 16 -18.92 -7.65 -18.28
C CYS A 16 -18.51 -6.63 -17.22
N GLY A 17 -19.27 -5.54 -17.10
CA GLY A 17 -19.22 -4.67 -15.93
C GLY A 17 -20.06 -5.27 -14.81
N TYR A 18 -19.53 -6.28 -14.10
CA TYR A 18 -20.21 -6.83 -12.92
C TYR A 18 -20.19 -5.75 -11.83
N VAL A 19 -21.32 -5.08 -11.63
CA VAL A 19 -21.58 -4.28 -10.43
C VAL A 19 -22.11 -5.25 -9.41
N ASP A 20 -21.37 -5.42 -8.31
CA ASP A 20 -21.80 -6.28 -7.22
C ASP A 20 -23.11 -5.72 -6.64
N LYS A 21 -24.09 -6.60 -6.37
CA LYS A 21 -25.36 -6.22 -5.75
C LYS A 21 -25.17 -5.50 -4.42
N TYR A 22 -24.06 -5.76 -3.73
CA TYR A 22 -23.65 -5.02 -2.55
C TYR A 22 -23.29 -3.56 -2.87
N GLU A 23 -22.47 -3.32 -3.90
CA GLU A 23 -22.03 -1.97 -4.31
C GLU A 23 -23.22 -1.10 -4.73
N GLU A 24 -24.25 -1.68 -5.35
CA GLU A 24 -25.49 -0.99 -5.73
C GLU A 24 -26.26 -0.46 -4.50
N ALA A 25 -26.23 -1.17 -3.38
CA ALA A 25 -26.94 -0.80 -2.14
C ALA A 25 -26.22 0.27 -1.30
N VAL A 26 -24.93 0.48 -1.55
CA VAL A 26 -24.07 1.39 -0.76
C VAL A 26 -23.54 2.55 -1.61
N TYR A 27 -24.09 2.74 -2.81
CA TYR A 27 -23.58 3.71 -3.80
C TYR A 27 -23.80 5.16 -3.38
N ASP A 28 -24.87 5.45 -2.64
CA ASP A 28 -25.23 6.80 -2.19
C ASP A 28 -24.52 7.23 -0.91
N GLU A 29 -23.72 6.33 -0.33
CA GLU A 29 -23.06 6.54 0.96
C GLU A 29 -21.58 6.88 0.79
N GLU A 30 -21.02 7.63 1.73
CA GLU A 30 -19.63 8.06 1.64
C GLU A 30 -18.67 6.86 1.78
N PRO A 31 -17.82 6.59 0.75
CA PRO A 31 -16.95 5.43 0.77
C PRO A 31 -15.93 5.52 1.89
N ARG A 32 -15.56 4.36 2.45
CA ARG A 32 -14.63 4.28 3.57
C ARG A 32 -13.70 3.08 3.44
N TYR A 33 -12.40 3.33 3.45
CA TYR A 33 -11.35 2.33 3.29
C TYR A 33 -10.50 2.26 4.54
N CYS A 34 -10.52 1.12 5.26
CA CYS A 34 -9.86 0.98 6.55
C CYS A 34 -8.64 0.06 6.48
N TYR A 35 -7.50 0.55 6.95
CA TYR A 35 -6.19 -0.12 6.85
C TYR A 35 -5.59 -0.35 8.23
N ARG A 36 -4.87 -1.48 8.37
CA ARG A 36 -4.08 -1.78 9.57
C ARG A 36 -2.79 -0.96 9.58
N GLN A 37 -2.65 -0.11 10.59
CA GLN A 37 -1.43 0.64 10.90
C GLN A 37 -0.69 0.00 12.08
N LEU A 38 0.50 0.50 12.43
CA LEU A 38 1.37 -0.11 13.44
C LEU A 38 0.72 -0.31 14.82
N GLY A 39 -0.29 0.49 15.18
CA GLY A 39 -1.00 0.38 16.46
C GLY A 39 -2.50 0.64 16.41
N SER A 40 -3.09 0.82 15.22
CA SER A 40 -4.51 1.15 15.08
C SER A 40 -5.05 0.79 13.70
N ILE A 41 -6.36 0.92 13.54
CA ILE A 41 -7.01 0.94 12.23
C ILE A 41 -7.27 2.41 11.88
N GLN A 42 -6.87 2.82 10.68
CA GLN A 42 -7.17 4.16 10.13
C GLN A 42 -8.03 4.02 8.89
N CYS A 43 -9.04 4.88 8.78
CA CYS A 43 -10.00 4.86 7.67
C CYS A 43 -9.95 6.17 6.87
N PHE A 44 -10.06 6.05 5.55
CA PHE A 44 -9.97 7.15 4.60
C PHE A 44 -11.16 7.13 3.65
N SER A 45 -11.49 8.27 3.05
CA SER A 45 -12.53 8.39 2.02
C SER A 45 -12.10 7.81 0.67
N GLU A 46 -10.79 7.72 0.43
CA GLU A 46 -10.20 7.18 -0.80
C GLU A 46 -9.25 6.01 -0.51
N PRO A 47 -9.08 5.06 -1.46
CA PRO A 47 -8.19 3.94 -1.26
C PRO A 47 -6.72 4.37 -1.28
N VAL A 48 -5.97 3.93 -0.28
CA VAL A 48 -4.54 4.17 -0.16
C VAL A 48 -3.79 3.01 -0.81
N HIS A 49 -3.43 3.16 -2.09
CA HIS A 49 -2.81 2.09 -2.89
C HIS A 49 -1.49 1.56 -2.30
N ARG A 50 -0.67 2.41 -1.69
CA ARG A 50 0.59 1.99 -1.02
C ARG A 50 0.36 0.98 0.11
N ASP A 51 -0.82 1.00 0.73
CA ASP A 51 -1.18 0.20 1.89
C ASP A 51 -2.14 -0.95 1.54
N ALA A 52 -2.31 -1.27 0.24
CA ALA A 52 -3.26 -2.27 -0.24
C ALA A 52 -3.15 -3.64 0.47
N ALA A 53 -1.93 -4.10 0.78
CA ALA A 53 -1.70 -5.35 1.50
C ALA A 53 -2.17 -5.34 2.97
N ARG A 54 -2.57 -4.18 3.49
CA ARG A 54 -3.01 -3.96 4.88
C ARG A 54 -4.48 -3.57 4.96
N LEU A 55 -5.23 -3.65 3.87
CA LEU A 55 -6.67 -3.39 3.86
C LEU A 55 -7.37 -4.39 4.79
N VAL A 56 -8.14 -3.88 5.73
CA VAL A 56 -8.91 -4.70 6.68
C VAL A 56 -10.36 -4.84 6.20
N ASN A 57 -10.95 -3.73 5.80
CA ASN A 57 -12.30 -3.68 5.23
C ASN A 57 -12.49 -2.41 4.41
N TYR A 58 -13.52 -2.39 3.56
CA TYR A 58 -13.98 -1.21 2.86
C TYR A 58 -15.51 -1.16 2.79
N TYR A 59 -16.03 0.03 2.60
CA TYR A 59 -17.43 0.32 2.36
C TYR A 59 -17.51 1.21 1.11
N GLY A 60 -18.35 0.84 0.14
CA GLY A 60 -18.37 1.44 -1.20
C GLY A 60 -17.67 0.59 -2.26
N PRO A 61 -17.22 1.19 -3.39
CA PRO A 61 -16.64 0.45 -4.51
C PRO A 61 -15.29 -0.20 -4.14
N HIS A 62 -15.05 -1.39 -4.67
CA HIS A 62 -13.80 -2.12 -4.42
C HIS A 62 -12.55 -1.30 -4.82
N PRO A 63 -11.47 -1.26 -4.02
CA PRO A 63 -10.27 -0.45 -4.28
C PRO A 63 -9.60 -0.70 -5.64
N SER A 64 -9.78 -1.88 -6.24
CA SER A 64 -9.24 -2.19 -7.57
C SER A 64 -9.91 -1.44 -8.71
N ARG A 65 -11.04 -0.75 -8.46
CA ARG A 65 -11.66 0.12 -9.46
C ARG A 65 -10.92 1.44 -9.64
N TYR A 66 -9.99 1.78 -8.73
CA TYR A 66 -9.23 3.02 -8.74
C TYR A 66 -7.88 2.82 -9.41
N ASP A 67 -7.45 3.83 -10.16
CA ASP A 67 -6.16 3.81 -10.85
C ASP A 67 -5.02 3.78 -9.84
N THR A 68 -4.16 2.77 -9.97
CA THR A 68 -2.96 2.70 -9.14
C THR A 68 -1.95 3.72 -9.65
N PRO A 69 -1.48 4.65 -8.81
CA PRO A 69 -0.52 5.65 -9.23
C PRO A 69 0.77 4.99 -9.72
N SER A 70 1.35 5.52 -10.82
CA SER A 70 2.63 5.04 -11.32
C SER A 70 3.68 5.14 -10.22
N PRO A 71 4.53 4.12 -10.03
CA PRO A 71 5.68 4.22 -9.13
C PRO A 71 6.52 5.45 -9.50
N PRO A 72 7.09 6.17 -8.53
CA PRO A 72 8.06 7.21 -8.82
C PRO A 72 9.26 6.60 -9.54
N ASP A 73 9.75 7.26 -10.60
CA ASP A 73 10.78 6.70 -11.52
C ASP A 73 12.07 6.26 -10.82
N ARG A 74 12.38 6.84 -9.66
CA ARG A 74 13.36 6.42 -8.66
C ARG A 74 13.30 7.49 -7.58
N LEU A 75 13.26 7.11 -6.31
CA LEU A 75 13.67 8.06 -5.27
C LEU A 75 15.15 8.30 -5.50
N GLU A 76 15.52 9.44 -6.08
CA GLU A 76 16.94 9.79 -6.17
C GLU A 76 17.51 9.75 -4.75
N PRO A 77 18.51 8.90 -4.47
CA PRO A 77 19.16 8.89 -3.18
C PRO A 77 19.82 10.25 -2.98
N ALA A 78 19.14 11.15 -2.27
CA ALA A 78 19.72 12.41 -1.87
C ALA A 78 20.66 12.13 -0.70
N ALA A 79 21.96 12.28 -0.94
CA ALA A 79 22.90 12.30 0.16
C ALA A 79 22.51 13.45 1.12
N PRO A 80 22.63 13.26 2.44
CA PRO A 80 22.49 14.36 3.36
C PRO A 80 23.50 15.46 3.01
N ARG A 81 23.16 16.72 3.32
CA ARG A 81 24.09 17.84 3.10
C ARG A 81 25.41 17.54 3.84
N PRO A 82 26.57 17.82 3.22
CA PRO A 82 27.85 17.61 3.89
C PRO A 82 27.91 18.45 5.17
N VAL A 83 28.29 17.83 6.27
CA VAL A 83 28.58 18.51 7.53
C VAL A 83 30.07 18.84 7.60
N ALA A 84 30.42 19.99 8.19
CA ALA A 84 31.81 20.44 8.26
C ALA A 84 32.69 19.57 9.19
N PHE A 85 32.08 18.92 10.18
CA PHE A 85 32.74 18.01 11.11
C PHE A 85 31.75 16.97 11.63
N TYR A 86 32.27 15.81 12.02
CA TYR A 86 31.52 14.78 12.74
C TYR A 86 31.93 14.83 14.21
N VAL A 87 30.97 14.86 15.13
CA VAL A 87 31.22 14.67 16.55
C VAL A 87 31.21 13.17 16.80
N ARG A 88 32.33 12.61 17.25
CA ARG A 88 32.39 11.22 17.68
C ARG A 88 31.81 11.15 19.09
N ASP A 89 30.84 10.27 19.29
CA ASP A 89 30.39 9.96 20.64
C ASP A 89 31.56 9.42 21.47
N GLU A 90 31.54 9.68 22.78
CA GLU A 90 32.52 9.13 23.70
C GLU A 90 32.46 7.61 23.67
N GLU A 91 33.63 6.97 23.70
CA GLU A 91 33.69 5.52 23.78
C GLU A 91 33.05 5.09 25.11
N PRO A 92 32.12 4.13 25.12
CA PRO A 92 31.48 3.69 26.34
C PRO A 92 32.56 3.22 27.31
N ILE A 93 32.50 3.71 28.55
CA ILE A 93 33.40 3.25 29.61
C ILE A 93 33.07 1.77 29.85
N PRO A 94 34.04 0.85 29.71
CA PRO A 94 33.81 -0.56 30.00
C PRO A 94 33.27 -0.71 31.42
N ASP A 95 32.10 -1.34 31.57
CA ASP A 95 31.65 -1.77 32.87
C ASP A 95 32.27 -3.13 33.21
N ASP A 96 32.52 -3.36 34.49
CA ASP A 96 33.10 -4.60 35.02
C ASP A 96 32.16 -5.80 34.81
N SER A 97 30.94 -5.58 34.30
CA SER A 97 29.98 -6.65 34.01
C SER A 97 30.35 -7.48 32.77
N THR A 98 31.25 -6.97 31.93
CA THR A 98 31.72 -7.64 30.71
C THR A 98 33.02 -8.43 30.90
N VAL A 99 33.67 -8.34 32.06
CA VAL A 99 34.88 -9.12 32.39
C VAL A 99 34.46 -10.47 32.96
N HIS A 100 34.46 -11.50 32.12
CA HIS A 100 34.34 -12.88 32.60
C HIS A 100 35.58 -13.23 33.44
N PRO A 101 35.46 -13.58 34.74
CA PRO A 101 36.60 -14.05 35.50
C PRO A 101 37.07 -15.38 34.89
N THR A 102 38.26 -15.37 34.31
CA THR A 102 39.01 -16.58 33.98
C THR A 102 39.50 -17.19 35.29
N ASN A 103 38.71 -18.10 35.85
CA ASN A 103 39.12 -18.87 37.03
C ASN A 103 40.21 -19.87 36.61
N GLU A 104 41.35 -19.80 37.30
CA GLU A 104 42.47 -20.76 37.28
C GLU A 104 42.20 -21.90 38.27
#